data_AF-A0A6S7KJZ9-F1
#
_entry.id   AF-A0A6S7KJZ9-F1
#
_cell.length_a   1.000
_cell.length_b   1.000
_cell.length_c   1.000
_cell.angle_alpha   90.00
_cell.angle_beta   90.00
_cell.angle_gamma   90.00
#
_symmetry.space_group_name_H-M   'P 1'
#
loop_
_entity.id
_entity.type
_entity.pdbx_description
1 polymer ?
#
loop_
_entity_poly.entity_id
_entity_poly.type
_entity_poly.pdbx_seq_one_letter_code
_entity_poly.pdbx_strand_id
1 'polypeptide(L)'
;MLLFETGIWVSDGKWHHVCITWESGRGCVQAYKDGVLINSKTAYMRGRPILPFGIWIIGQDQDTLGGGFTSHDAFHGSLTEVNVWDRVLDASEISTLANSKCGSGMKGNYRAYNDFVPYGGVRKYKPSCCEQ
;
A
#
# COMPACT_ATOMS: atom_id res chain seq x y z
N MET A 1 14.37 -12.45 -12.31
CA MET A 1 13.08 -11.93 -11.79
C MET A 1 12.86 -10.57 -12.43
N LEU A 2 11.84 -10.40 -13.27
CA LEU A 2 11.56 -9.09 -13.87
C LEU A 2 10.80 -8.26 -12.83
N LEU A 3 11.41 -7.20 -12.34
CA LEU A 3 10.77 -6.25 -11.43
C LEU A 3 9.60 -5.54 -12.13
N PHE A 4 8.67 -5.03 -11.34
CA PHE A 4 7.64 -4.10 -11.78
C PHE A 4 7.96 -2.75 -11.14
N GLU A 5 8.38 -1.80 -11.96
CA GLU A 5 8.58 -0.41 -11.52
C GLU A 5 7.24 0.32 -11.60
N THR A 6 6.79 0.86 -10.47
CA THR A 6 5.46 1.49 -10.37
C THR A 6 5.36 2.77 -11.20
N GLY A 7 6.48 3.47 -11.43
CA GLY A 7 6.49 4.80 -12.02
C GLY A 7 5.87 5.88 -11.14
N ILE A 8 5.57 5.57 -9.88
CA ILE A 8 4.97 6.50 -8.92
C ILE A 8 6.07 7.33 -8.26
N TRP A 9 5.89 8.64 -8.26
CA TRP A 9 6.73 9.58 -7.51
C TRP A 9 5.86 10.38 -6.53
N VAL A 10 6.22 10.37 -5.24
CA VAL A 10 5.44 10.97 -4.13
C VAL A 10 6.31 11.78 -3.16
N SER A 11 7.56 12.04 -3.52
CA SER A 11 8.54 12.71 -2.65
C SER A 11 8.54 14.23 -2.83
N ASP A 12 7.37 14.85 -2.96
CA ASP A 12 7.19 16.31 -3.08
C ASP A 12 6.80 17.00 -1.76
N GLY A 13 6.69 16.22 -0.68
CA GLY A 13 6.26 16.73 0.62
C GLY A 13 4.75 16.91 0.77
N LYS A 14 3.94 16.42 -0.18
CA LYS A 14 2.47 16.42 -0.10
C LYS A 14 1.93 15.02 0.20
N TRP A 15 0.69 14.98 0.66
CA TRP A 15 -0.05 13.72 0.79
C TRP A 15 -0.46 13.21 -0.59
N HIS A 16 -0.25 11.91 -0.81
CA HIS A 16 -0.70 11.20 -1.99
C HIS A 16 -1.41 9.93 -1.59
N HIS A 17 -2.48 9.60 -2.32
CA HIS A 17 -3.09 8.29 -2.22
C HIS A 17 -2.39 7.34 -3.20
N VAL A 18 -1.86 6.23 -2.69
CA VAL A 18 -1.23 5.19 -3.52
C VAL A 18 -1.98 3.89 -3.35
N CYS A 19 -2.34 3.25 -4.47
CA CYS A 19 -2.96 1.93 -4.46
C CYS A 19 -2.26 1.03 -5.48
N ILE A 20 -1.89 -0.19 -5.07
CA ILE A 20 -1.37 -1.22 -5.95
C ILE A 20 -2.38 -2.37 -5.94
N THR A 21 -2.81 -2.82 -7.11
CA THR A 21 -3.61 -4.04 -7.25
C THR A 21 -2.78 -5.11 -7.93
N TRP A 22 -3.04 -6.37 -7.56
CA TRP A 22 -2.44 -7.53 -8.21
C TRP A 22 -3.38 -8.72 -8.17
N GLU A 23 -3.42 -9.50 -9.25
CA GLU A 23 -4.06 -10.82 -9.27
C GLU A 23 -3.18 -11.89 -9.90
N SER A 24 -3.31 -13.12 -9.39
CA SER A 24 -2.45 -14.24 -9.79
C SER A 24 -2.82 -14.86 -11.13
N GLY A 25 -4.09 -14.90 -11.51
CA GLY A 25 -4.60 -15.64 -12.67
C GLY A 25 -3.96 -15.21 -14.00
N ARG A 26 -3.93 -13.90 -14.27
CA ARG A 26 -3.23 -13.31 -15.43
C ARG A 26 -1.92 -12.63 -15.03
N GLY A 27 -1.66 -12.44 -13.74
CA GLY A 27 -0.51 -11.67 -13.26
C GLY A 27 -0.66 -10.18 -13.58
N CYS A 28 -1.89 -9.66 -13.58
CA CYS A 28 -2.16 -8.24 -13.78
C CYS A 28 -1.78 -7.48 -12.50
N VAL A 29 -0.76 -6.63 -12.58
CA VAL A 29 -0.39 -5.65 -11.56
C VAL A 29 -0.68 -4.26 -12.08
N GLN A 30 -1.27 -3.40 -11.24
CA GLN A 30 -1.57 -2.02 -11.58
C GLN A 30 -1.20 -1.09 -10.43
N ALA A 31 -0.64 0.07 -10.76
CA ALA A 31 -0.22 1.08 -9.80
C ALA A 31 -1.01 2.37 -10.03
N TYR A 32 -1.62 2.89 -8.97
CA TYR A 32 -2.45 4.08 -8.98
C TYR A 32 -1.87 5.15 -8.05
N LYS A 33 -1.90 6.40 -8.49
CA LYS A 33 -1.59 7.60 -7.70
C LYS A 33 -2.77 8.54 -7.78
N ASP A 34 -3.25 9.00 -6.63
CA ASP A 34 -4.35 9.97 -6.50
C ASP A 34 -5.61 9.55 -7.29
N GLY A 35 -5.91 8.24 -7.29
CA GLY A 35 -7.06 7.65 -7.98
C GLY A 35 -6.85 7.35 -9.46
N VAL A 36 -5.70 7.73 -10.04
CA VAL A 36 -5.40 7.59 -11.47
C VAL A 36 -4.40 6.46 -11.70
N LEU A 37 -4.65 5.62 -12.71
CA LEU A 37 -3.73 4.56 -13.13
C LEU A 37 -2.45 5.17 -13.71
N ILE A 38 -1.30 4.84 -13.13
CA ILE A 38 0.02 5.33 -13.56
C ILE A 38 0.75 4.29 -14.40
N ASN A 39 0.72 3.03 -13.98
CA ASN A 39 1.40 1.95 -14.69
C ASN A 39 0.66 0.62 -14.51
N SER A 40 0.85 -0.29 -15.47
CA SER A 40 0.34 -1.65 -15.37
C SER A 40 1.23 -2.64 -16.11
N LYS A 41 1.19 -3.90 -15.68
CA LYS A 41 1.90 -5.00 -16.32
C LYS A 41 1.07 -6.28 -16.19
N THR A 42 1.09 -7.11 -17.23
CA THR A 42 0.50 -8.45 -17.20
C THR A 42 1.59 -9.52 -17.10
N ALA A 43 1.20 -10.76 -16.80
CA ALA A 43 2.10 -11.88 -16.61
C ALA A 43 3.13 -11.69 -15.46
N TYR A 44 2.92 -10.72 -14.56
CA TYR A 44 3.75 -10.53 -13.38
C TYR A 44 3.38 -11.54 -12.29
N MET A 45 4.31 -12.45 -11.98
CA MET A 45 4.10 -13.52 -10.99
C MET A 45 2.83 -14.36 -11.25
N ARG A 46 2.48 -14.57 -12.52
CA ARG A 46 1.29 -15.31 -12.94
C ARG A 46 1.27 -16.74 -12.37
N GLY A 47 0.13 -17.16 -11.84
CA GLY A 47 -0.12 -18.48 -11.26
C GLY A 47 0.57 -18.71 -9.90
N ARG A 48 1.23 -17.69 -9.34
CA ARG A 48 1.83 -17.75 -8.01
C ARG A 48 0.82 -17.26 -6.97
N PRO A 49 0.51 -18.02 -5.91
CA PRO A 49 -0.28 -17.50 -4.80
C PRO A 49 0.59 -16.66 -3.86
N ILE A 50 -0.04 -15.77 -3.09
CA ILE A 50 0.56 -15.25 -1.85
C ILE A 50 0.46 -16.37 -0.81
N LEU A 51 1.59 -16.75 -0.21
CA LEU A 51 1.60 -17.81 0.80
C LEU A 51 0.97 -17.33 2.11
N PRO A 52 0.23 -18.20 2.82
CA PRO A 52 -0.37 -17.85 4.10
C PRO A 52 0.69 -17.70 5.21
N PHE A 53 0.25 -17.18 6.37
CA PHE A 53 1.03 -17.07 7.61
C PHE A 53 2.22 -16.09 7.59
N GLY A 54 2.27 -15.18 6.61
CA GLY A 54 3.23 -14.07 6.62
C GLY A 54 2.94 -13.02 7.70
N ILE A 55 3.94 -12.19 8.00
CA ILE A 55 3.84 -11.05 8.91
C ILE A 55 3.80 -9.75 8.09
N TRP A 56 2.86 -8.87 8.41
CA TRP A 56 2.80 -7.53 7.83
C TRP A 56 3.61 -6.56 8.70
N ILE A 57 4.64 -5.97 8.11
CA ILE A 57 5.43 -4.89 8.69
C ILE A 57 5.26 -3.66 7.81
N ILE A 58 5.02 -2.51 8.43
CA ILE A 58 4.92 -1.23 7.74
C ILE A 58 6.14 -0.39 8.11
N GLY A 59 6.81 0.13 7.08
CA GLY A 59 7.90 1.08 7.20
C GLY A 59 9.31 0.48 7.34
N GLN A 60 9.44 -0.84 7.26
CA GLN A 60 10.72 -1.56 7.21
C GLN A 60 10.64 -2.65 6.14
N ASP A 61 11.76 -2.93 5.48
CA ASP A 61 11.91 -4.07 4.57
C ASP A 61 12.31 -5.33 5.34
N GLN A 62 11.70 -6.48 5.03
CA GLN A 62 11.87 -7.73 5.77
C GLN A 62 12.85 -8.67 5.05
N ASP A 63 14.06 -8.83 5.58
CA ASP A 63 15.02 -9.87 5.11
C ASP A 63 14.79 -11.24 5.78
N THR A 64 14.06 -11.26 6.89
CA THR A 64 13.62 -12.48 7.58
C THR A 64 12.19 -12.32 8.08
N LEU A 65 11.52 -13.40 8.48
CA LEU A 65 10.13 -13.35 8.95
C LEU A 65 10.00 -12.44 10.19
N GLY A 66 9.44 -11.24 10.00
CA GLY A 66 9.26 -10.25 11.07
C GLY A 66 10.52 -9.51 11.50
N GLY A 67 11.62 -9.57 10.74
CA GLY A 67 12.90 -8.99 11.14
C GLY A 67 13.91 -8.83 10.01
N GLY A 68 15.19 -8.66 10.39
CA GLY A 68 16.27 -8.43 9.43
C GLY A 68 16.30 -7.01 8.87
N PHE A 69 15.71 -6.05 9.58
CA PHE A 69 15.57 -4.68 9.09
C PHE A 69 16.92 -3.97 9.01
N THR A 70 17.11 -3.18 7.95
CA THR A 70 18.23 -2.25 7.84
C THR A 70 17.70 -0.82 7.82
N SER A 71 18.47 0.12 8.38
CA SER A 71 18.08 1.53 8.36
C SER A 71 18.15 2.14 6.96
N HIS A 72 18.82 1.49 6.00
CA HIS A 72 18.93 1.98 4.64
C HIS A 72 17.60 1.85 3.88
N ASP A 73 16.85 0.78 4.16
CA ASP A 73 15.59 0.44 3.48
C ASP A 73 14.35 0.91 4.25
N ALA A 74 14.55 1.62 5.36
CA ALA A 74 13.48 2.12 6.20
C ALA A 74 12.68 3.22 5.48
N PHE A 75 11.35 3.17 5.61
CA PHE A 75 10.49 4.25 5.13
C PHE A 75 10.58 5.46 6.06
N HIS A 76 10.85 6.62 5.49
CA HIS A 76 10.90 7.89 6.21
C HIS A 76 9.79 8.80 5.70
N GLY A 77 8.73 8.96 6.49
CA GLY A 77 7.58 9.79 6.11
C GLY A 77 6.39 9.59 7.02
N SER A 78 5.23 10.00 6.52
CA SER A 78 3.95 9.87 7.22
C SER A 78 3.04 8.93 6.44
N LEU A 79 2.33 8.05 7.14
CA LEU A 79 1.34 7.14 6.56
C LEU A 79 0.02 7.28 7.32
N THR A 80 -1.08 7.11 6.60
CA THR A 80 -2.42 6.99 7.17
C THR A 80 -3.27 6.11 6.25
N GLU A 81 -4.38 5.58 6.76
CA GLU A 81 -5.38 4.85 5.97
C GLU A 81 -4.78 3.66 5.17
N VAL A 82 -3.78 2.98 5.72
CA VAL A 82 -3.20 1.76 5.14
C VAL A 82 -4.22 0.62 5.25
N ASN A 83 -4.67 0.09 4.11
CA ASN A 83 -5.68 -0.95 4.03
C ASN A 83 -5.27 -2.02 3.00
N VAL A 84 -5.71 -3.27 3.24
CA VAL A 84 -5.43 -4.43 2.39
C VAL A 84 -6.73 -5.21 2.16
N TRP A 85 -6.95 -5.59 0.91
CA TRP A 85 -8.06 -6.44 0.47
C TRP A 85 -7.55 -7.76 -0.09
N ASP A 86 -8.35 -8.81 0.03
CA ASP A 86 -8.09 -10.14 -0.57
C ASP A 86 -8.65 -10.26 -2.00
N ARG A 87 -9.05 -9.13 -2.60
CA ARG A 87 -9.56 -9.01 -3.96
C ARG A 87 -8.96 -7.80 -4.67
N VAL A 88 -9.06 -7.80 -5.99
CA VAL A 88 -8.76 -6.61 -6.80
C VAL A 88 -9.87 -5.58 -6.60
N LEU A 89 -9.49 -4.36 -6.23
CA LEU A 89 -10.36 -3.20 -6.27
C LEU A 89 -10.47 -2.69 -7.71
N ASP A 90 -11.66 -2.24 -8.11
CA ASP A 90 -11.83 -1.58 -9.41
C ASP A 90 -11.38 -0.11 -9.38
N ALA A 91 -11.25 0.49 -10.56
CA ALA A 91 -10.78 1.88 -10.68
C ALA A 91 -11.72 2.91 -10.01
N SER A 92 -13.02 2.62 -9.92
CA SER A 92 -14.01 3.51 -9.28
C SER A 92 -13.86 3.46 -7.76
N GLU A 93 -13.68 2.27 -7.20
CA GLU A 93 -13.38 2.08 -5.78
C GLU A 93 -12.09 2.80 -5.38
N ILE A 94 -11.04 2.67 -6.18
CA ILE A 94 -9.73 3.32 -5.95
C ILE A 94 -9.85 4.85 -6.04
N SER A 95 -10.58 5.35 -7.03
CA SER A 95 -10.85 6.79 -7.15
C SER A 95 -11.66 7.32 -5.95
N THR A 96 -12.65 6.56 -5.49
CA THR A 96 -13.43 6.92 -4.29
C THR A 96 -12.55 7.00 -3.05
N LEU A 97 -11.63 6.03 -2.88
CA LEU A 97 -10.67 6.04 -1.77
C LEU A 97 -9.74 7.25 -1.83
N ALA A 98 -9.22 7.59 -3.01
CA ALA A 98 -8.33 8.75 -3.20
C ALA A 98 -9.00 10.08 -2.84
N ASN A 99 -10.31 10.20 -3.10
CA ASN A 99 -11.09 11.41 -2.84
C ASN A 99 -11.86 11.38 -1.51
N SER A 100 -11.71 10.32 -0.71
CA SER A 100 -12.41 10.18 0.56
C SER A 100 -11.83 11.14 1.61
N LYS A 101 -12.71 11.66 2.47
CA LYS A 101 -12.28 12.37 3.68
C LYS A 101 -11.62 11.37 4.63
N CYS A 102 -10.71 11.85 5.48
CA CYS A 102 -10.14 11.02 6.55
C CYS A 102 -11.21 10.24 7.31
N GLY A 103 -10.94 8.96 7.56
CA GLY A 103 -11.83 8.11 8.36
C GLY A 103 -13.19 7.81 7.72
N SER A 104 -13.48 8.30 6.51
CA SER A 104 -14.67 7.91 5.74
C SER A 104 -14.36 6.92 4.62
N GLY A 105 -13.09 6.52 4.46
CA GLY A 105 -12.68 5.54 3.47
C GLY A 105 -13.20 4.13 3.78
N MET A 106 -13.30 3.30 2.74
CA MET A 106 -13.61 1.88 2.92
C MET A 106 -12.47 1.19 3.65
N LYS A 107 -12.80 0.28 4.56
CA LYS A 107 -11.81 -0.51 5.29
C LYS A 107 -11.46 -1.77 4.50
N GLY A 108 -10.18 -2.14 4.53
CA GLY A 108 -9.69 -3.42 4.04
C GLY A 108 -10.37 -4.58 4.77
N ASN A 109 -10.85 -5.58 4.03
CA ASN A 109 -11.42 -6.80 4.64
C ASN A 109 -10.33 -7.77 5.12
N TYR A 110 -9.09 -7.62 4.64
CA TYR A 110 -7.97 -8.46 5.06
C TYR A 110 -7.13 -7.79 6.16
N ARG A 111 -6.76 -6.51 5.98
CA ARG A 111 -6.19 -5.65 7.02
C ARG A 111 -6.72 -4.23 6.88
N ALA A 112 -7.04 -3.60 7.99
CA ALA A 112 -7.41 -2.19 8.06
C ALA A 112 -6.36 -1.39 8.84
N TYR A 113 -6.38 -0.07 8.67
CA TYR A 113 -5.38 0.82 9.28
C TYR A 113 -5.24 0.66 10.81
N ASN A 114 -6.35 0.37 11.49
CA ASN A 114 -6.37 0.19 12.93
C ASN A 114 -5.86 -1.18 13.41
N ASP A 115 -5.61 -2.13 12.51
CA ASP A 115 -5.06 -3.44 12.84
C ASP A 115 -3.54 -3.38 13.08
N PHE A 116 -2.88 -2.31 12.60
CA PHE A 116 -1.45 -2.11 12.76
C PHE A 116 -1.12 -1.45 14.09
N VAL A 117 -0.23 -2.09 14.85
CA VAL A 117 0.23 -1.61 16.17
C VAL A 117 1.61 -0.96 16.02
N PRO A 118 1.81 0.29 16.49
CA PRO A 118 3.10 0.96 16.38
C PRO A 118 4.17 0.29 17.26
N TYR A 119 5.39 0.21 16.73
CA TYR A 119 6.58 -0.29 17.42
C TYR A 119 7.80 0.58 17.07
N GLY A 120 8.78 0.69 17.96
CA GLY A 120 10.06 1.35 17.65
C GLY A 120 10.00 2.87 17.48
N GLY A 121 9.45 3.60 18.45
CA GLY A 121 9.53 5.08 18.49
C GLY A 121 8.66 5.82 17.46
N VAL A 122 7.81 5.11 16.71
CA VAL A 122 6.84 5.70 15.78
C VAL A 122 5.89 6.65 16.53
N ARG A 123 5.70 7.85 15.98
CA ARG A 123 4.77 8.84 16.53
C ARG A 123 3.40 8.69 15.87
N LYS A 124 2.36 8.49 16.67
CA LYS A 124 0.98 8.50 16.21
C LYS A 124 0.36 9.86 16.48
N TYR A 125 -0.20 10.48 15.45
CA TYR A 125 -0.98 11.71 15.55
C TYR A 125 -2.19 11.62 14.63
N LYS A 126 -3.19 12.48 14.87
CA LYS A 126 -4.34 12.59 13.99
C LYS A 126 -3.88 13.33 12.72
N PRO A 127 -4.02 12.74 11.51
CA PRO A 127 -3.71 13.46 10.29
C PRO A 127 -4.54 14.75 10.20
N SER A 128 -3.98 15.82 9.64
CA SER A 128 -4.79 16.97 9.24
C SER A 128 -5.70 16.51 8.11
N CYS A 129 -7.00 16.42 8.38
CA CYS A 129 -7.98 15.96 7.41
C CYS A 129 -8.39 17.02 6.39
N CYS A 130 -7.56 18.06 6.28
CA CYS A 130 -7.82 19.29 5.58
C CYS A 130 -6.46 19.89 5.21
N GLU A 131 -5.96 19.57 4.03
CA GLU A 131 -5.00 20.31 3.20
C GLU A 131 -4.70 19.42 1.97
N GLN A 132 -5.75 19.19 1.17
CA GLN A 132 -5.65 18.72 -0.21
C GLN A 132 -5.73 19.93 -1.13
#